data_AF-A0A7Y3D2I0-F1
#
_entry.id   AF-A0A7Y3D2I0-F1
#
_cell.length_a   1.000
_cell.length_b   1.000
_cell.length_c   1.000
_cell.angle_alpha   90.00
_cell.angle_beta   90.00
_cell.angle_gamma   90.00
#
_symmetry.space_group_name_H-M   'P 1'
#
loop_
_entity.id
_entity.type
_entity.pdbx_description
1 polymer ?
#
loop_
_entity_poly.entity_id
_entity_poly.type
_entity_poly.pdbx_seq_one_letter_code
_entity_poly.pdbx_strand_id
1 'polypeptide(L)'
;MSNELSHKSWRTRLHIIIYGHNTPAGKLFDLVLLIVILASIVLVMLESVKQIDAKYHKVLDIAEWIVTILFTLEYFARIYTVKKPLHYITSFYGIIDLLSTIPKYLSLIFFGTQSLVALRALRLLRIFRILKLARFMGASNTIVKALHASRAKISVFLFAVVIMSIILGTIMYIIEGDESGFTSIPRGVYWCIVTLTTVGYGDISPITPLGQFIA
;
A
#
# COMPACT_ATOMS: atom_id res chain seq x y z
N MET A 1 -20.88 -19.63 -31.38
CA MET A 1 -20.73 -18.80 -30.16
C MET A 1 -20.37 -17.33 -30.44
N SER A 2 -20.43 -16.87 -31.70
CA SER A 2 -20.04 -15.52 -32.13
C SER A 2 -21.19 -14.52 -32.31
N ASN A 3 -22.46 -14.95 -32.23
CA ASN A 3 -23.62 -14.11 -32.57
C ASN A 3 -24.43 -13.54 -31.38
N GLU A 4 -24.08 -13.83 -30.12
CA GLU A 4 -24.84 -13.32 -28.95
C GLU A 4 -24.36 -11.97 -28.39
N LEU A 5 -23.38 -11.32 -29.03
CA LEU A 5 -22.85 -10.04 -28.58
C LEU A 5 -23.58 -8.82 -29.17
N SER A 6 -24.50 -9.02 -30.14
CA SER A 6 -25.10 -7.94 -30.92
C SER A 6 -26.06 -7.04 -30.13
N HIS A 7 -26.78 -7.57 -29.13
CA HIS A 7 -27.80 -6.83 -28.37
C HIS A 7 -27.40 -6.37 -26.95
N LYS A 8 -26.15 -6.56 -26.53
CA LYS A 8 -25.72 -6.12 -25.19
C LYS A 8 -25.45 -4.62 -25.17
N SER A 9 -26.17 -3.90 -24.31
CA SER A 9 -25.91 -2.49 -23.94
C SER A 9 -24.41 -2.25 -23.76
N TRP A 10 -23.92 -1.09 -24.23
CA TRP A 10 -22.52 -0.65 -24.07
C TRP A 10 -21.99 -0.84 -22.65
N ARG A 11 -22.85 -0.61 -21.64
CA ARG A 11 -22.57 -0.84 -20.22
C ARG A 11 -22.22 -2.30 -19.90
N THR A 12 -22.92 -3.26 -20.50
CA THR A 12 -22.68 -4.70 -20.31
C THR A 12 -21.36 -5.13 -20.94
N ARG A 13 -21.00 -4.58 -22.11
CA ARG A 13 -19.71 -4.85 -22.74
C ARG A 13 -18.55 -4.32 -21.89
N LEU A 14 -18.65 -3.07 -21.42
CA LEU A 14 -17.67 -2.50 -20.49
C LEU A 14 -17.55 -3.30 -19.19
N HIS A 15 -18.66 -3.74 -18.61
CA HIS A 15 -18.64 -4.60 -17.42
C HIS A 15 -17.88 -5.91 -17.67
N ILE A 16 -18.07 -6.55 -18.83
CA ILE A 16 -17.36 -7.78 -19.19
C ILE A 16 -15.86 -7.52 -19.37
N ILE A 17 -15.46 -6.39 -19.94
CA ILE A 17 -14.03 -6.05 -20.10
C ILE A 17 -13.39 -5.75 -18.73
N ILE A 18 -14.07 -4.98 -17.88
CA ILE A 18 -13.52 -4.45 -16.63
C ILE A 18 -13.50 -5.50 -15.49
N TYR A 19 -14.45 -6.44 -15.49
CA TYR A 19 -14.58 -7.48 -14.45
C TYR A 19 -14.42 -8.92 -14.98
N GLY A 20 -14.38 -9.12 -16.30
CA GLY A 20 -14.30 -10.44 -16.91
C GLY A 20 -12.87 -10.86 -17.27
N HIS A 21 -12.19 -11.52 -16.34
CA HIS A 21 -10.81 -12.00 -16.50
C HIS A 21 -10.62 -13.10 -17.56
N ASN A 22 -11.70 -13.75 -18.00
CA ASN A 22 -11.64 -14.86 -18.96
C ASN A 22 -11.67 -14.42 -20.43
N THR A 23 -11.89 -13.14 -20.71
CA THR A 23 -11.94 -12.61 -22.08
C THR A 23 -10.59 -12.03 -22.51
N PRO A 24 -10.19 -12.11 -23.80
CA PRO A 24 -8.94 -11.51 -24.26
C PRO A 24 -8.90 -9.99 -24.02
N ALA A 25 -10.05 -9.31 -24.17
CA ALA A 25 -10.17 -7.88 -23.88
C ALA A 25 -10.00 -7.57 -22.39
N GLY A 26 -10.56 -8.39 -21.49
CA GLY A 26 -10.36 -8.22 -20.05
C GLY A 26 -8.92 -8.48 -19.62
N LYS A 27 -8.26 -9.51 -20.16
CA LYS A 27 -6.83 -9.76 -19.93
C LYS A 27 -5.95 -8.61 -20.41
N LEU A 28 -6.24 -8.04 -21.58
CA LEU A 28 -5.52 -6.88 -22.10
C LEU A 28 -5.73 -5.65 -21.21
N PHE A 29 -6.96 -5.40 -20.78
CA PHE A 29 -7.27 -4.31 -19.85
C PHE A 29 -6.51 -4.46 -18.52
N ASP A 30 -6.52 -5.67 -17.95
CA ASP A 30 -5.79 -5.99 -16.72
C ASP A 30 -4.28 -5.82 -16.89
N LEU A 31 -3.71 -6.28 -18.01
CA LEU A 31 -2.29 -6.12 -18.33
C LEU A 31 -1.90 -4.64 -18.49
N VAL A 32 -2.69 -3.87 -19.23
CA VAL A 32 -2.46 -2.42 -19.41
C VAL A 32 -2.55 -1.70 -18.06
N LEU A 33 -3.57 -2.01 -17.26
CA LEU A 33 -3.72 -1.41 -15.93
C LEU A 33 -2.55 -1.77 -15.01
N LEU A 34 -2.07 -3.01 -15.04
CA LEU A 34 -0.88 -3.43 -14.31
C LEU A 34 0.36 -2.64 -14.75
N ILE A 35 0.60 -2.50 -16.05
CA ILE A 35 1.72 -1.71 -16.59
C ILE A 35 1.63 -0.25 -16.13
N VAL A 36 0.44 0.36 -16.17
CA VAL A 36 0.23 1.74 -15.71
C VAL A 36 0.48 1.87 -14.21
N ILE A 37 0.09 0.88 -13.39
CA ILE A 37 0.39 0.87 -11.96
C ILE A 37 1.90 0.78 -11.71
N LEU A 38 2.59 -0.15 -12.37
CA LEU A 38 4.04 -0.27 -12.24
C LEU A 38 4.76 0.99 -12.70
N ALA A 39 4.36 1.56 -13.84
CA ALA A 39 4.89 2.85 -14.31
C ALA A 39 4.64 3.97 -13.29
N SER A 40 3.45 4.00 -12.65
CA SER A 40 3.15 4.99 -11.61
C SER A 40 4.08 4.88 -10.40
N ILE A 41 4.46 3.66 -10.01
CA ILE A 41 5.39 3.42 -8.89
C ILE A 41 6.79 3.87 -9.28
N VAL A 42 7.23 3.55 -10.49
CA VAL A 42 8.53 4.02 -11.03
C VAL A 42 8.58 5.55 -11.06
N LEU A 43 7.51 6.23 -11.49
CA LEU A 43 7.47 7.70 -11.46
C LEU A 43 7.63 8.26 -10.04
N VAL A 44 6.97 7.67 -9.04
CA VAL A 44 7.13 8.07 -7.63
C VAL A 44 8.55 7.82 -7.14
N MET A 45 9.18 6.71 -7.54
CA MET A 45 10.58 6.43 -7.20
C MET A 45 11.52 7.46 -7.85
N LEU A 46 11.31 7.81 -9.12
CA LEU A 46 12.12 8.81 -9.83
C LEU A 46 11.96 10.21 -9.23
N GLU A 47 10.74 10.60 -8.85
CA GLU A 47 10.47 11.87 -8.14
C GLU A 47 11.12 11.90 -6.75
N SER A 48 11.31 10.74 -6.10
CA SER A 48 12.00 10.69 -4.79
C SER A 48 13.50 11.00 -4.87
N VAL A 49 14.12 10.86 -6.04
CA VAL A 49 15.54 11.15 -6.26
C VAL A 49 15.72 12.63 -6.55
N LYS A 50 16.25 13.39 -5.58
CA LYS A 50 16.39 14.87 -5.65
C LYS A 50 17.06 15.36 -6.95
N GLN A 51 18.08 14.66 -7.44
CA GLN A 51 18.78 15.04 -8.68
C GLN A 51 17.90 14.87 -9.93
N ILE A 52 17.08 13.82 -9.96
CA ILE A 52 16.17 13.55 -11.09
C ILE A 52 15.00 14.53 -11.04
N ASP A 53 14.41 14.73 -9.87
CA ASP A 53 13.33 15.70 -9.68
C ASP A 53 13.77 17.10 -10.07
N ALA A 54 14.93 17.58 -9.58
CA ALA A 54 15.44 18.91 -9.93
C ALA A 54 15.60 19.15 -11.45
N LYS A 55 15.92 18.10 -12.23
CA LYS A 55 16.14 18.19 -13.67
C LYS A 55 14.86 17.93 -14.50
N TYR A 56 14.01 17.02 -14.06
CA TYR A 56 12.87 16.51 -14.83
C TYR A 56 11.51 16.76 -14.16
N HIS A 57 11.44 17.62 -13.15
CA HIS A 57 10.24 17.90 -12.36
C HIS A 57 8.97 18.05 -13.22
N LYS A 58 9.03 18.91 -14.25
CA LYS A 58 7.89 19.17 -15.14
C LYS A 58 7.43 17.94 -15.92
N VAL A 59 8.38 17.12 -16.38
CA VAL A 59 8.07 15.89 -17.14
C VAL A 59 7.44 14.85 -16.22
N LEU A 60 7.99 14.68 -15.00
CA LEU A 60 7.43 13.79 -14.00
C LEU A 60 6.03 14.23 -13.54
N ASP A 61 5.82 15.54 -13.35
CA ASP A 61 4.53 16.11 -12.98
C ASP A 61 3.45 15.88 -14.07
N ILE A 62 3.80 16.09 -15.35
CA ILE A 62 2.91 15.80 -16.48
C ILE A 62 2.60 14.31 -16.56
N ALA A 63 3.61 13.45 -16.44
CA ALA A 63 3.40 11.99 -16.46
C ALA A 63 2.50 11.53 -15.30
N GLU A 64 2.68 12.12 -14.12
CA GLU A 64 1.80 11.87 -12.98
C GLU A 64 0.36 12.30 -13.24
N TRP A 65 0.15 13.46 -13.88
CA TRP A 65 -1.17 13.90 -14.30
C TRP A 65 -1.83 12.92 -15.27
N ILE A 66 -1.08 12.45 -16.27
CA ILE A 66 -1.56 11.44 -17.23
C ILE A 66 -2.01 10.19 -16.48
N VAL A 67 -1.17 9.64 -15.60
CA VAL A 67 -1.51 8.46 -14.79
C VAL A 67 -2.73 8.71 -13.90
N THR A 68 -2.79 9.88 -13.27
CA THR A 68 -3.93 10.26 -12.42
C THR A 68 -5.22 10.28 -13.21
N ILE A 69 -5.22 10.89 -14.40
CA ILE A 69 -6.39 10.95 -15.28
C ILE A 69 -6.79 9.54 -15.72
N LEU A 70 -5.83 8.68 -16.10
CA LEU A 70 -6.11 7.28 -16.47
C LEU A 70 -6.77 6.51 -15.31
N PHE A 71 -6.27 6.65 -14.08
CA PHE A 71 -6.89 6.02 -12.91
C PHE A 71 -8.25 6.61 -12.56
N THR A 72 -8.45 7.90 -12.75
CA THR A 72 -9.75 8.56 -12.56
C THR A 72 -10.78 8.03 -13.56
N LEU A 73 -10.41 7.93 -14.84
CA LEU A 73 -11.26 7.34 -15.87
C LEU A 73 -11.60 5.88 -15.57
N GLU A 74 -10.61 5.11 -15.12
CA GLU A 74 -10.81 3.71 -14.70
C GLU A 74 -11.77 3.60 -13.51
N TYR A 75 -11.61 4.45 -12.49
CA TYR A 75 -12.50 4.48 -11.32
C TYR A 75 -13.94 4.82 -11.70
N PHE A 76 -14.16 5.86 -12.52
CA PHE A 76 -15.49 6.21 -13.00
C PHE A 76 -16.09 5.13 -13.91
N ALA A 77 -15.30 4.51 -14.77
CA ALA A 77 -15.76 3.40 -15.62
C ALA A 77 -16.25 2.21 -14.77
N ARG A 78 -15.57 1.91 -13.65
CA ARG A 78 -16.03 0.89 -12.68
C ARG A 78 -17.33 1.27 -12.00
N ILE A 79 -17.45 2.50 -11.51
CA ILE A 79 -18.69 3.00 -10.89
C ILE A 79 -19.87 2.92 -11.89
N TYR A 80 -19.66 3.34 -13.14
CA TYR A 80 -20.70 3.37 -14.17
C TYR A 80 -21.17 1.95 -14.57
N THR A 81 -20.24 0.98 -14.61
CA THR A 81 -20.57 -0.38 -15.04
C THR A 81 -21.26 -1.21 -13.96
N VAL A 82 -21.04 -0.93 -12.67
CA VAL A 82 -21.66 -1.64 -11.55
C VAL A 82 -23.12 -1.22 -11.36
N LYS A 83 -24.00 -2.15 -10.94
CA LYS A 83 -25.43 -1.88 -10.69
C LYS A 83 -25.68 -1.00 -9.46
N LYS A 84 -24.87 -1.16 -8.41
CA LYS A 84 -24.95 -0.42 -7.12
C LYS A 84 -23.66 0.41 -6.89
N PRO A 85 -23.57 1.64 -7.41
CA PRO A 85 -22.33 2.43 -7.39
C PRO A 85 -21.87 2.77 -5.96
N LEU A 86 -22.80 3.12 -5.06
CA LEU A 86 -22.46 3.44 -3.67
C LEU A 86 -21.78 2.27 -2.94
N HIS A 87 -22.22 1.04 -3.21
CA HIS A 87 -21.61 -0.15 -2.62
C HIS A 87 -20.19 -0.41 -3.16
N TYR A 88 -19.93 -0.03 -4.42
CA TYR A 88 -18.57 -0.09 -4.96
C TYR A 88 -17.66 0.94 -4.28
N ILE A 89 -18.11 2.19 -4.20
CA ILE A 89 -17.34 3.31 -3.62
C ILE A 89 -16.91 3.01 -2.18
N THR A 90 -17.79 2.39 -1.38
CA THR A 90 -17.50 2.02 0.01
C THR A 90 -16.82 0.66 0.18
N SER A 91 -16.57 -0.08 -0.90
CA SER A 91 -15.86 -1.36 -0.86
C SER A 91 -14.35 -1.16 -0.69
N PHE A 92 -13.64 -2.19 -0.24
CA PHE A 92 -12.17 -2.19 -0.12
C PHE A 92 -11.47 -1.74 -1.42
N TYR A 93 -11.88 -2.29 -2.57
CA TYR A 93 -11.31 -1.93 -3.87
C TYR A 93 -11.70 -0.51 -4.32
N GLY A 94 -12.93 -0.07 -4.03
CA GLY A 94 -13.36 1.31 -4.34
C GLY A 94 -12.61 2.35 -3.52
N ILE A 95 -12.37 2.09 -2.23
CA ILE A 95 -11.55 2.95 -1.36
C ILE A 95 -10.11 3.00 -1.87
N ILE A 96 -9.52 1.86 -2.28
CA ILE A 96 -8.18 1.85 -2.87
C ILE A 96 -8.14 2.68 -4.15
N ASP A 97 -9.10 2.50 -5.07
CA ASP A 97 -9.14 3.26 -6.32
C ASP A 97 -9.28 4.77 -6.04
N LEU A 98 -10.09 5.15 -5.06
CA LEU A 98 -10.27 6.53 -4.64
C LEU A 98 -8.99 7.12 -4.03
N LEU A 99 -8.37 6.43 -3.06
CA LEU A 99 -7.11 6.87 -2.44
C LEU A 99 -5.95 6.95 -3.44
N SER A 100 -5.98 6.12 -4.50
CA SER A 100 -4.96 6.12 -5.55
C SER A 100 -5.05 7.35 -6.49
N THR A 101 -6.22 8.00 -6.56
CA THR A 101 -6.52 9.09 -7.52
C THR A 101 -6.60 10.46 -6.86
N ILE A 102 -7.22 10.55 -5.68
CA ILE A 102 -7.48 11.80 -4.94
C ILE A 102 -6.26 12.68 -4.68
N PRO A 103 -5.06 12.18 -4.29
CA PRO A 103 -4.00 13.03 -3.74
C PRO A 103 -3.56 14.17 -4.66
N LYS A 104 -3.52 13.93 -5.98
CA LYS A 104 -3.12 14.93 -6.97
C LYS A 104 -4.16 16.05 -7.11
N TYR A 105 -5.45 15.72 -7.05
CA TYR A 105 -6.52 16.72 -7.07
C TYR A 105 -6.56 17.55 -5.80
N LEU A 106 -6.35 16.92 -4.62
CA LEU A 106 -6.24 17.67 -3.36
C LEU A 106 -5.06 18.63 -3.40
N SER A 107 -3.92 18.22 -3.96
CA SER A 107 -2.75 19.09 -4.10
C SER A 107 -3.05 20.37 -4.90
N LEU A 108 -3.98 20.34 -5.87
CA LEU A 108 -4.42 21.55 -6.58
C LEU A 108 -5.31 22.45 -5.71
N ILE A 109 -6.25 21.85 -4.99
CA ILE A 109 -7.22 22.59 -4.15
C ILE A 109 -6.50 23.30 -3.00
N PHE A 110 -5.50 22.65 -2.41
CA PHE A 110 -4.72 23.18 -1.29
C PHE A 110 -3.51 24.03 -1.70
N PHE A 111 -3.32 24.32 -3.00
CA PHE A 111 -2.17 25.06 -3.53
C PHE A 111 -2.06 26.51 -3.02
N GLY A 112 -3.08 27.02 -2.29
CA GLY A 112 -3.10 28.37 -1.69
C GLY A 112 -3.04 28.42 -0.16
N THR A 113 -3.11 27.29 0.54
CA THR A 113 -3.02 27.24 2.02
C THR A 113 -1.57 27.03 2.43
N GLN A 114 -1.00 27.89 3.27
CA GLN A 114 0.44 27.94 3.62
C GLN A 114 1.02 26.71 4.35
N SER A 115 0.30 25.59 4.41
CA SER A 115 0.76 24.35 5.03
C SER A 115 1.55 23.49 4.04
N LEU A 116 2.81 23.87 3.79
CA LEU A 116 3.79 23.06 3.02
C LEU A 116 3.89 21.61 3.54
N VAL A 117 3.60 21.38 4.82
CA VAL A 117 3.56 20.05 5.45
C VAL A 117 2.38 19.21 4.93
N ALA A 118 1.19 19.79 4.78
CA ALA A 118 0.02 19.09 4.28
C ALA A 118 0.22 18.67 2.81
N LEU A 119 0.79 19.54 1.98
CA LEU A 119 1.13 19.24 0.60
C LEU A 119 2.21 18.14 0.48
N ARG A 120 3.15 18.06 1.43
CA ARG A 120 4.13 16.95 1.51
C ARG A 120 3.46 15.63 1.91
N ALA A 121 2.55 15.65 2.88
CA ALA A 121 1.83 14.45 3.29
C ALA A 121 0.94 13.89 2.16
N LEU A 122 0.25 14.75 1.40
CA LEU A 122 -0.53 14.34 0.23
C LEU A 122 0.31 13.62 -0.82
N ARG A 123 1.56 14.06 -1.01
CA ARG A 123 2.50 13.39 -1.92
C ARG A 123 2.83 11.97 -1.49
N LEU A 124 2.86 11.67 -0.19
CA LEU A 124 3.09 10.32 0.32
C LEU A 124 1.90 9.40 0.07
N LEU A 125 0.67 9.92 0.11
CA LEU A 125 -0.55 9.12 -0.15
C LEU A 125 -0.54 8.47 -1.55
N ARG A 126 0.23 9.00 -2.49
CA ARG A 126 0.40 8.42 -3.82
C ARG A 126 0.96 7.00 -3.78
N ILE A 127 1.68 6.64 -2.71
CA ILE A 127 2.14 5.26 -2.50
C ILE A 127 0.98 4.27 -2.46
N PHE A 128 -0.22 4.68 -2.03
CA PHE A 128 -1.40 3.81 -2.00
C PHE A 128 -1.83 3.31 -3.37
N ARG A 129 -1.35 3.92 -4.48
CA ARG A 129 -1.52 3.36 -5.84
C ARG A 129 -1.00 1.93 -5.94
N ILE A 130 0.03 1.57 -5.17
CA ILE A 130 0.56 0.20 -5.11
C ILE A 130 -0.49 -0.81 -4.64
N LEU A 131 -1.44 -0.39 -3.80
CA LEU A 131 -2.50 -1.25 -3.29
C LEU A 131 -3.46 -1.70 -4.40
N LYS A 132 -3.51 -1.01 -5.55
CA LYS A 132 -4.26 -1.47 -6.72
C LYS A 132 -3.75 -2.83 -7.22
N LEU A 133 -2.49 -3.18 -6.94
CA LEU A 133 -1.93 -4.51 -7.26
C LEU A 133 -2.65 -5.66 -6.54
N ALA A 134 -3.24 -5.40 -5.37
CA ALA A 134 -3.95 -6.41 -4.59
C ALA A 134 -5.12 -7.06 -5.35
N ARG A 135 -5.65 -6.40 -6.38
CA ARG A 135 -6.71 -6.96 -7.24
C ARG A 135 -6.22 -8.06 -8.19
N PHE A 136 -4.93 -8.03 -8.56
CA PHE A 136 -4.33 -8.98 -9.51
C PHE A 136 -3.78 -10.21 -8.80
N MET A 137 -3.62 -10.14 -7.48
CA MET A 137 -3.37 -11.31 -6.65
C MET A 137 -4.66 -12.15 -6.66
N GLY A 138 -4.81 -13.04 -7.65
CA GLY A 138 -6.01 -13.86 -7.87
C GLY A 138 -6.45 -14.74 -6.68
N ALA A 139 -5.64 -14.80 -5.63
CA ALA A 139 -5.95 -15.42 -4.34
C ALA A 139 -6.45 -14.42 -3.27
N SER A 140 -6.67 -13.14 -3.58
CA SER A 140 -7.02 -12.10 -2.60
C SER A 140 -8.23 -12.50 -1.74
N ASN A 141 -9.27 -13.08 -2.34
CA ASN A 141 -10.44 -13.53 -1.59
C ASN A 141 -10.15 -14.77 -0.72
N THR A 142 -9.24 -15.66 -1.14
CA THR A 142 -8.80 -16.83 -0.36
C THR A 142 -7.93 -16.39 0.81
N ILE A 143 -7.00 -15.47 0.58
CA ILE A 143 -6.13 -14.89 1.62
C ILE A 143 -6.98 -14.13 2.64
N VAL A 144 -7.90 -13.27 2.20
CA VAL A 144 -8.80 -12.54 3.10
C VAL A 144 -9.67 -13.49 3.92
N LYS A 145 -10.22 -14.55 3.31
CA LYS A 145 -10.97 -15.59 4.04
C LYS A 145 -10.09 -16.31 5.06
N ALA A 146 -8.86 -16.68 4.69
CA ALA A 146 -7.92 -17.34 5.59
C ALA A 146 -7.49 -16.45 6.76
N LEU A 147 -7.23 -15.16 6.49
CA LEU A 147 -6.94 -14.15 7.51
C LEU A 147 -8.13 -13.94 8.44
N HIS A 148 -9.34 -13.83 7.90
CA HIS A 148 -10.54 -13.66 8.73
C HIS A 148 -10.82 -14.91 9.58
N ALA A 149 -10.63 -16.11 9.03
CA ALA A 149 -10.74 -17.37 9.77
C ALA A 149 -9.67 -17.49 10.87
N SER A 150 -8.47 -16.94 10.63
CA SER A 150 -7.35 -17.00 11.57
C SER A 150 -7.24 -15.77 12.49
N ARG A 151 -8.15 -14.80 12.38
CA ARG A 151 -8.04 -13.49 13.03
C ARG A 151 -7.79 -13.58 14.54
N ALA A 152 -8.51 -14.45 15.23
CA ALA A 152 -8.37 -14.61 16.69
C ALA A 152 -6.99 -15.17 17.05
N LYS A 153 -6.50 -16.17 16.31
CA LYS A 153 -5.17 -16.76 16.52
C LYS A 153 -4.06 -15.75 16.25
N ILE A 154 -4.18 -14.99 15.15
CA ILE A 154 -3.25 -13.92 14.79
C ILE A 154 -3.25 -12.83 15.85
N SER A 155 -4.41 -12.39 16.33
CA SER A 155 -4.52 -11.39 17.39
C SER A 155 -3.86 -11.85 18.68
N VAL A 156 -4.10 -13.08 19.13
CA VAL A 156 -3.46 -13.62 20.34
C VAL A 156 -1.95 -13.71 20.18
N PHE A 157 -1.47 -14.18 19.02
CA PHE A 157 -0.05 -14.25 18.71
C PHE A 157 0.61 -12.86 18.73
N LEU A 158 0.04 -11.89 18.02
CA LEU A 158 0.58 -10.52 17.99
C LEU A 158 0.56 -9.87 19.37
N PHE A 159 -0.49 -10.11 20.16
CA PHE A 159 -0.57 -9.61 21.53
C PHE A 159 0.53 -10.21 22.41
N ALA A 160 0.77 -11.51 22.30
CA ALA A 160 1.87 -12.19 23.00
C ALA A 160 3.24 -11.65 22.57
N VAL A 161 3.46 -11.43 21.27
CA VAL A 161 4.72 -10.84 20.74
C VAL A 161 4.93 -9.44 21.31
N VAL A 162 3.90 -8.60 21.36
CA VAL A 162 4.01 -7.23 21.92
C VAL A 162 4.33 -7.27 23.40
N ILE A 163 3.61 -8.08 24.20
CA ILE A 163 3.88 -8.22 25.63
C ILE A 163 5.30 -8.73 25.87
N MET A 164 5.71 -9.78 25.17
CA MET A 164 7.05 -10.36 25.28
C MET A 164 8.12 -9.31 24.93
N SER A 165 7.89 -8.55 23.85
CA SER A 165 8.83 -7.50 23.43
C SER A 165 8.98 -6.39 24.45
N ILE A 166 7.89 -6.02 25.14
CA ILE A 166 7.93 -5.04 26.24
C ILE A 166 8.70 -5.59 27.44
N ILE A 167 8.44 -6.84 27.84
CA ILE A 167 9.12 -7.47 28.97
C ILE A 167 10.62 -7.61 28.69
N LEU A 168 10.99 -8.28 27.60
CA LEU A 168 12.40 -8.50 27.25
C LEU A 168 13.11 -7.17 26.95
N GLY A 169 12.46 -6.25 26.24
CA GLY A 169 13.02 -4.92 25.99
C GLY A 169 13.28 -4.12 27.26
N THR A 170 12.42 -4.25 28.28
CA THR A 170 12.62 -3.60 29.59
C THR A 170 13.74 -4.27 30.37
N ILE A 171 13.82 -5.61 30.36
CA ILE A 171 14.91 -6.33 31.02
C ILE A 171 16.25 -5.89 30.41
N MET A 172 16.37 -5.91 29.09
CA MET A 172 17.60 -5.53 28.39
C MET A 172 17.99 -4.08 28.65
N TYR A 173 17.01 -3.17 28.70
CA TYR A 173 17.25 -1.78 29.13
C TYR A 173 17.89 -1.68 30.51
N ILE A 174 17.46 -2.52 31.47
CA ILE A 174 18.00 -2.51 32.83
C ILE A 174 19.41 -3.10 32.90
N ILE A 175 19.72 -4.12 32.09
CA ILE A 175 20.97 -4.89 32.23
C ILE A 175 22.10 -4.49 31.28
N GLU A 176 21.79 -4.01 30.07
CA GLU A 176 22.79 -3.69 29.03
C GLU A 176 23.20 -2.21 29.01
N GLY A 177 22.39 -1.33 29.60
CA GLY A 177 22.68 0.11 29.74
C GLY A 177 22.80 0.88 28.41
N ASP A 178 23.13 2.18 28.53
CA ASP A 178 23.18 3.10 27.39
C ASP A 178 24.30 2.79 26.38
N GLU A 179 25.44 2.26 26.86
CA GLU A 179 26.62 1.97 26.03
C GLU A 179 26.34 0.91 24.94
N SER A 180 25.43 -0.02 25.22
CA SER A 180 25.01 -1.11 24.33
C SER A 180 23.86 -0.72 23.39
N GLY A 181 23.45 0.56 23.40
CA GLY A 181 22.37 1.09 22.57
C GLY A 181 20.96 0.91 23.13
N PHE A 182 20.83 0.28 24.31
CA PHE A 182 19.57 0.13 25.05
C PHE A 182 19.28 1.40 25.88
N THR A 183 19.14 2.55 25.21
CA THR A 183 18.98 3.86 25.86
C THR A 183 17.58 4.15 26.40
N SER A 184 16.60 3.30 26.08
CA SER A 184 15.22 3.43 26.56
C SER A 184 14.46 2.12 26.36
N ILE A 185 13.36 1.93 27.10
CA ILE A 185 12.48 0.76 26.93
C ILE A 185 12.00 0.59 25.47
N PRO A 186 11.53 1.64 24.75
CA PRO A 186 11.16 1.50 23.34
C PRO A 186 12.31 1.04 22.42
N ARG A 187 13.56 1.41 22.72
CA ARG A 187 14.74 0.89 21.99
C ARG A 187 14.98 -0.58 22.27
N GLY A 188 14.79 -1.02 23.52
CA GLY A 188 14.81 -2.46 23.86
C GLY A 188 13.68 -3.25 23.19
N VAL A 189 12.48 -2.68 23.09
CA VAL A 189 11.36 -3.27 22.33
C VAL A 189 11.70 -3.39 20.85
N TYR A 190 12.28 -2.35 20.25
CA TYR A 190 12.76 -2.38 18.86
C TYR A 190 13.75 -3.52 18.64
N TRP A 191 14.76 -3.63 19.52
CA TRP A 191 15.73 -4.72 19.49
C TRP A 191 15.03 -6.09 19.57
N CYS A 192 14.11 -6.26 20.54
CA CYS A 192 13.41 -7.54 20.72
C CYS A 192 12.60 -7.93 19.48
N ILE A 193 11.91 -6.98 18.83
CA ILE A 193 11.16 -7.24 17.60
C ILE A 193 12.10 -7.66 16.46
N VAL A 194 13.22 -6.95 16.28
CA VAL A 194 14.22 -7.24 15.23
C VAL A 194 14.85 -8.62 15.43
N THR A 195 15.14 -9.00 16.69
CA THR A 195 15.70 -10.30 17.04
C THR A 195 14.66 -11.42 16.88
N LEU A 196 13.45 -11.26 17.43
CA LEU A 196 12.37 -12.25 17.37
C LEU A 196 11.90 -12.52 15.94
N THR A 197 11.93 -11.50 15.08
CA THR A 197 11.62 -11.64 13.65
C THR A 197 12.79 -12.14 12.81
N THR A 198 13.92 -12.48 13.45
CA THR A 198 15.15 -12.98 12.79
C THR A 198 15.77 -12.01 11.78
N VAL A 199 15.46 -10.72 11.89
CA VAL A 199 16.02 -9.69 11.01
C VAL A 199 17.46 -9.37 11.41
N GLY A 200 17.70 -9.15 12.71
CA GLY A 200 19.05 -9.02 13.27
C GLY A 200 19.95 -7.97 12.61
N TYR A 201 19.53 -6.70 12.54
CA TYR A 201 20.32 -5.62 11.93
C TYR A 201 21.71 -5.42 12.56
N GLY A 202 21.87 -5.78 13.85
CA GLY A 202 23.13 -5.65 14.58
C GLY A 202 23.47 -4.21 15.01
N ASP A 203 22.52 -3.27 14.91
CA ASP A 203 22.68 -1.88 15.33
C ASP A 203 22.53 -1.69 16.86
N ILE A 204 21.90 -2.65 17.54
CA ILE A 204 21.80 -2.79 19.00
C ILE A 204 22.00 -4.28 19.32
N SER A 205 22.83 -4.59 20.31
CA SER A 205 23.06 -5.98 20.73
C SER A 205 23.55 -6.04 22.18
N PRO A 206 23.17 -7.07 22.94
CA PRO A 206 23.74 -7.27 24.26
C PRO A 206 25.25 -7.54 24.22
N ILE A 207 25.99 -6.85 25.08
CA ILE A 207 27.42 -7.06 25.28
C ILE A 207 27.70 -7.75 26.62
N THR A 208 26.77 -7.69 27.58
CA THR A 208 26.96 -8.37 28.87
C THR A 208 26.67 -9.87 28.74
N PRO A 209 27.38 -10.74 29.50
CA PRO A 209 27.08 -12.18 29.51
C PRO A 209 25.63 -12.50 29.87
N LEU A 210 25.02 -11.70 30.76
CA LEU A 210 23.63 -11.89 31.17
C LEU A 210 22.66 -11.52 30.04
N GLY A 211 22.88 -10.41 29.33
CA GLY A 211 22.00 -10.03 28.23
C GLY A 211 22.17 -10.92 27.00
N GLN A 212 23.36 -11.44 26.76
CA GLN A 212 23.59 -12.46 25.74
C GLN A 212 22.90 -13.79 26.07
N PHE A 213 22.79 -14.14 27.35
CA PHE A 213 22.03 -15.33 27.78
C PHE A 213 20.52 -15.16 27.62
N ILE A 214 20.00 -13.94 27.77
CA ILE A 214 18.57 -13.64 27.64
C ILE A 214 18.13 -13.53 26.18
N ALA A 215 19.01 -13.05 25.31
CA ALA A 215 18.81 -12.92 23.87
C ALA A 215 18.75 -14.26 23.14
#